data_AF-A0A7S2PKC1-F1
#
_entry.id   AF-A0A7S2PKC1-F1
#
_cell.length_a   1.000
_cell.length_b   1.000
_cell.length_c   1.000
_cell.angle_alpha   90.00
_cell.angle_beta   90.00
_cell.angle_gamma   90.00
#
_symmetry.space_group_name_H-M   'P 1'
#
loop_
_entity.id
_entity.type
_entity.pdbx_description
1 polymer ?
#
loop_
_entity_poly.entity_id
_entity_poly.type
_entity_poly.pdbx_seq_one_letter_code
_entity_poly.pdbx_strand_id
1 'polypeptide(L)'
;EPFRMTMNGAGAGAYQDVAHSYFPDDRSSVYSPRAASAGVGDGFSSTASLSALKSNLMTMEQNEQTRLMNESIRRVQEQSYYLKYVIDSAAENADSNFTTLFASVMEYACNMLDELSTSSLTPKYYYELYMKVVDEMQTLEDYFISLFEDGVMSMRYLYEVVQYAPRAVPRLYLQIAVGSALVQSKEGTAKEVWQDLIGAVKCVQCPIRGLFLRTYLSQMSKDKLPGVDDDVSGTIEEAYSFLLENFVEMTKLWVRIQHSGGGGKEQRKRREKERIELRILVGTNLVRLSQLEEIDVSIYSESILPTVLEQVLLCKDTLAQGYLMDCVIHVFPDEFHIKTISTLLDTIPKLKEKVNVHNILQSIMNRLAEYENNSESS
;
A
#
# COMPACT_ATOMS: atom_id res chain seq x y z
N GLU A 1 -19.02 30.60 0.58
CA GLU A 1 -20.04 30.17 -0.39
C GLU A 1 -19.60 30.60 -1.79
N PRO A 2 -19.57 29.70 -2.78
CA PRO A 2 -19.15 30.08 -4.12
C PRO A 2 -20.31 30.71 -4.90
N PHE A 3 -19.93 31.70 -5.70
CA PHE A 3 -20.77 32.51 -6.57
C PHE A 3 -21.67 31.67 -7.50
N ARG A 4 -22.98 31.94 -7.41
CA ARG A 4 -24.00 31.66 -8.42
C ARG A 4 -23.96 32.79 -9.46
N MET A 5 -23.88 32.44 -10.74
CA MET A 5 -24.44 33.27 -11.81
C MET A 5 -25.32 32.40 -12.70
N THR A 6 -26.61 32.70 -12.67
CA THR A 6 -27.68 32.09 -13.45
C THR A 6 -27.77 32.72 -14.84
N MET A 7 -27.95 31.90 -15.87
CA MET A 7 -28.68 32.28 -17.09
C MET A 7 -29.52 31.07 -17.53
N ASN A 8 -30.83 31.28 -17.62
CA ASN A 8 -31.84 30.32 -18.03
C ASN A 8 -31.90 30.18 -19.56
N GLY A 9 -32.01 28.93 -20.02
CA GLY A 9 -33.03 28.42 -20.95
C GLY A 9 -33.15 28.98 -22.37
N ALA A 10 -32.84 28.14 -23.37
CA ALA A 10 -33.73 27.74 -24.47
C ALA A 10 -32.97 26.88 -25.50
N GLY A 11 -33.63 25.84 -26.05
CA GLY A 11 -33.26 25.25 -27.35
C GLY A 11 -32.75 23.82 -27.31
N ALA A 12 -33.68 22.87 -27.34
CA ALA A 12 -33.43 21.47 -27.65
C ALA A 12 -33.20 21.27 -29.16
N GLY A 13 -32.30 20.33 -29.49
CA GLY A 13 -32.31 19.61 -30.77
C GLY A 13 -31.51 20.22 -31.92
N ALA A 14 -30.30 19.70 -32.15
CA ALA A 14 -29.72 19.46 -33.48
C ALA A 14 -28.33 18.79 -33.32
N TYR A 15 -27.98 17.94 -34.28
CA TYR A 15 -26.69 17.27 -34.50
C TYR A 15 -26.46 15.90 -33.83
N GLN A 16 -27.33 14.96 -34.19
CA GLN A 16 -26.93 13.59 -34.52
C GLN A 16 -26.85 13.47 -36.05
N ASP A 17 -25.95 12.60 -36.52
CA ASP A 17 -25.75 12.10 -37.89
C ASP A 17 -24.91 12.93 -38.88
N VAL A 18 -23.65 12.50 -39.03
CA VAL A 18 -22.98 12.38 -40.32
C VAL A 18 -22.28 11.01 -40.41
N ALA A 19 -22.91 10.12 -41.18
CA ALA A 19 -22.36 9.06 -42.07
C ALA A 19 -21.28 8.12 -41.48
N HIS A 20 -21.51 6.81 -41.30
CA HIS A 20 -22.00 5.80 -42.25
C HIS A 20 -21.38 5.90 -43.65
N SER A 21 -20.22 5.26 -43.82
CA SER A 21 -19.75 4.72 -45.10
C SER A 21 -18.85 3.52 -44.80
N TYR A 22 -18.87 2.51 -45.69
CA TYR A 22 -18.18 1.21 -45.63
C TYR A 22 -19.00 0.02 -45.10
N PHE A 23 -20.09 -0.35 -45.77
CA PHE A 23 -20.39 -1.73 -46.19
C PHE A 23 -21.39 -1.69 -47.35
N PRO A 24 -21.16 -2.34 -48.50
CA PRO A 24 -22.22 -2.57 -49.48
C PRO A 24 -23.09 -3.74 -49.04
N ASP A 25 -24.38 -3.47 -48.90
CA ASP A 25 -25.45 -4.46 -48.86
C ASP A 25 -25.49 -5.24 -50.18
N ASP A 26 -25.77 -6.54 -50.10
CA ASP A 26 -26.71 -7.12 -51.06
C ASP A 26 -27.66 -8.10 -50.37
N ARG A 27 -28.93 -7.71 -50.34
CA ARG A 27 -30.05 -8.53 -49.89
C ARG A 27 -30.59 -9.27 -51.10
N SER A 28 -30.84 -10.58 -50.93
CA SER A 28 -32.15 -11.23 -51.14
C SER A 28 -31.99 -12.64 -51.70
N SER A 29 -32.64 -13.61 -51.06
CA SER A 29 -33.58 -14.50 -51.74
C SER A 29 -34.24 -15.43 -50.73
N VAL A 30 -35.56 -15.46 -50.81
CA VAL A 30 -36.50 -16.30 -50.10
C VAL A 30 -36.37 -17.73 -50.60
N TYR A 31 -36.15 -18.72 -49.72
CA TYR A 31 -36.60 -20.10 -49.94
C TYR A 31 -36.61 -20.89 -48.62
N SER A 32 -37.73 -21.55 -48.35
CA SER A 32 -37.86 -22.72 -47.46
C SER A 32 -38.95 -23.61 -48.08
N PRO A 33 -39.01 -24.94 -47.86
CA PRO A 33 -38.07 -25.86 -47.21
C PRO A 33 -37.71 -27.07 -48.11
N ARG A 34 -36.62 -27.77 -47.81
CA ARG A 34 -36.50 -29.20 -48.16
C ARG A 34 -35.75 -29.96 -47.08
N ALA A 35 -36.43 -30.99 -46.57
CA ALA A 35 -35.94 -31.91 -45.56
C ALA A 35 -34.66 -32.63 -46.04
N ALA A 36 -33.64 -32.60 -45.20
CA ALA A 36 -32.56 -33.58 -45.21
C ALA A 36 -32.22 -33.89 -43.75
N SER A 37 -32.66 -35.08 -43.33
CA SER A 37 -32.24 -35.76 -42.12
C SER A 37 -30.72 -35.98 -42.13
N ALA A 38 -30.02 -35.45 -41.13
CA ALA A 38 -28.66 -35.89 -40.81
C ALA A 38 -28.40 -35.75 -39.31
N GLY A 39 -28.28 -36.90 -38.66
CA GLY A 39 -27.43 -37.12 -37.48
C GLY A 39 -27.64 -36.20 -36.28
N VAL A 40 -28.45 -36.67 -35.33
CA VAL A 40 -28.24 -36.37 -33.91
C VAL A 40 -26.85 -36.92 -33.54
N GLY A 41 -25.87 -36.03 -33.46
CA GLY A 41 -24.56 -36.29 -32.88
C GLY A 41 -24.49 -35.63 -31.51
N ASP A 42 -24.28 -36.46 -30.50
CA ASP A 42 -24.29 -36.12 -29.08
C ASP A 42 -23.38 -34.94 -28.68
N GLY A 43 -23.94 -34.07 -27.82
CA GLY A 43 -23.26 -33.53 -26.64
C GLY A 43 -21.90 -32.86 -26.81
N PHE A 44 -21.81 -31.73 -27.52
CA PHE A 44 -20.69 -30.80 -27.31
C PHE A 44 -20.95 -29.97 -26.05
N SER A 45 -20.17 -30.26 -25.00
CA SER A 45 -20.17 -29.56 -23.71
C SER A 45 -19.85 -28.06 -23.89
N SER A 46 -20.89 -27.22 -23.93
CA SER A 46 -20.76 -25.76 -24.02
C SER A 46 -20.10 -25.16 -22.78
N THR A 47 -20.19 -25.84 -21.64
CA THR A 47 -19.56 -25.44 -20.37
C THR A 47 -18.06 -25.68 -20.37
N ALA A 48 -17.57 -26.78 -20.96
CA ALA A 48 -16.14 -27.07 -21.09
C ALA A 48 -15.41 -26.07 -22.01
N SER A 49 -16.11 -25.60 -23.05
CA SER A 49 -15.58 -24.60 -23.99
C SER A 49 -15.44 -23.22 -23.33
N LEU A 50 -16.43 -22.82 -22.51
CA LEU A 50 -16.40 -21.56 -21.75
C LEU A 50 -15.37 -21.58 -20.61
N SER A 51 -15.19 -22.71 -19.92
CA SER A 51 -14.15 -22.82 -18.89
C SER A 51 -12.75 -22.73 -19.49
N ALA A 52 -12.51 -23.36 -20.65
CA ALA A 52 -11.23 -23.29 -21.37
C ALA A 52 -10.94 -21.87 -21.90
N LEU A 53 -11.95 -21.16 -22.40
CA LEU A 53 -11.81 -19.76 -22.80
C LEU A 53 -11.49 -18.85 -21.62
N LYS A 54 -12.13 -19.07 -20.46
CA LYS A 54 -11.83 -18.32 -19.22
C LYS A 54 -10.43 -18.59 -18.69
N SER A 55 -9.97 -19.85 -18.71
CA SER A 55 -8.61 -20.18 -18.29
C SER A 55 -7.58 -19.55 -19.23
N ASN A 56 -7.83 -19.56 -20.55
CA ASN A 56 -6.95 -18.92 -21.52
C ASN A 56 -6.91 -17.39 -21.36
N LEU A 57 -8.04 -16.75 -21.07
CA LEU A 57 -8.09 -15.32 -20.83
C LEU A 57 -7.32 -14.94 -19.55
N MET A 58 -7.46 -15.73 -18.48
CA MET A 58 -6.72 -15.53 -17.23
C MET A 58 -5.21 -15.67 -17.42
N THR A 59 -4.76 -16.67 -18.19
CA THR A 59 -3.33 -16.82 -18.49
C THR A 59 -2.80 -15.69 -19.37
N MET A 60 -3.59 -15.19 -20.32
CA MET A 60 -3.21 -14.00 -21.11
C MET A 60 -3.07 -12.75 -20.23
N GLU A 61 -4.02 -12.50 -19.32
CA GLU A 61 -3.94 -11.36 -18.38
C GLU A 61 -2.72 -11.46 -17.46
N GLN A 62 -2.41 -12.65 -16.94
CA GLN A 62 -1.20 -12.90 -16.14
C GLN A 62 0.08 -12.69 -16.94
N ASN A 63 0.12 -13.14 -18.21
CA ASN A 63 1.27 -12.94 -19.09
C ASN A 63 1.48 -11.45 -19.39
N GLU A 64 0.40 -10.69 -19.61
CA GLU A 64 0.49 -9.25 -19.81
C GLU A 64 1.00 -8.53 -18.56
N GLN A 65 0.48 -8.86 -17.38
CA GLN A 65 0.97 -8.30 -16.11
C GLN A 65 2.45 -8.62 -15.88
N THR A 66 2.86 -9.84 -16.17
CA THR A 66 4.28 -10.26 -16.07
C THR A 66 5.14 -9.47 -17.05
N ARG A 67 4.67 -9.23 -18.28
CA ARG A 67 5.39 -8.41 -19.28
C ARG A 67 5.56 -6.98 -18.80
N LEU A 68 4.48 -6.35 -18.32
CA LEU A 68 4.51 -4.97 -17.81
C LEU A 68 5.44 -4.84 -16.61
N MET A 69 5.37 -5.79 -15.68
CA MET A 69 6.26 -5.82 -14.53
C MET A 69 7.73 -5.94 -14.95
N ASN A 70 8.06 -6.87 -15.85
CA ASN A 70 9.43 -7.05 -16.32
C ASN A 70 9.97 -5.83 -17.05
N GLU A 71 9.13 -5.08 -17.76
CA GLU A 71 9.52 -3.81 -18.37
C GLU A 71 9.89 -2.77 -17.31
N SER A 72 9.04 -2.59 -16.28
CA SER A 72 9.34 -1.68 -15.16
C SER A 72 10.58 -2.12 -14.38
N ILE A 73 10.73 -3.40 -14.07
CA ILE A 73 11.93 -3.93 -13.39
C ILE A 73 13.18 -3.69 -14.22
N ARG A 74 13.12 -3.90 -15.54
CA ARG A 74 14.27 -3.63 -16.42
C ARG A 74 14.68 -2.16 -16.37
N ARG A 75 13.71 -1.24 -16.36
CA ARG A 75 14.00 0.20 -16.22
C ARG A 75 14.59 0.52 -14.86
N VAL A 76 14.07 -0.06 -13.77
CA VAL A 76 14.66 0.07 -12.43
C VAL A 76 16.12 -0.37 -12.43
N GLN A 77 16.42 -1.53 -13.01
CA GLN A 77 17.79 -2.06 -13.10
C GLN A 77 18.71 -1.18 -13.96
N GLU A 78 18.20 -0.64 -15.06
CA GLU A 78 18.94 0.27 -15.92
C GLU A 78 19.29 1.56 -15.19
N GLN A 79 18.30 2.19 -14.53
CA GLN A 79 18.51 3.42 -13.77
C GLN A 79 19.41 3.18 -12.53
N SER A 80 19.26 2.05 -11.83
CA SER A 80 20.10 1.72 -10.67
C SER A 80 21.54 1.41 -11.06
N TYR A 81 21.76 0.80 -12.23
CA TYR A 81 23.11 0.61 -12.76
C TYR A 81 23.81 1.95 -13.01
N TYR A 82 23.14 2.89 -13.70
CA TYR A 82 23.71 4.21 -13.93
C TYR A 82 23.90 5.01 -12.64
N LEU A 83 22.97 4.89 -11.68
CA LEU A 83 23.09 5.48 -10.35
C LEU A 83 24.40 5.03 -9.67
N LYS A 84 24.62 3.71 -9.58
CA LYS A 84 25.83 3.13 -8.97
C LYS A 84 27.09 3.54 -9.71
N TYR A 85 27.07 3.48 -11.03
CA TYR A 85 28.21 3.90 -11.85
C TYR A 85 28.61 5.36 -11.59
N VAL A 86 27.62 6.27 -11.47
CA VAL A 86 27.86 7.68 -11.15
C VAL A 86 28.45 7.83 -9.75
N ILE A 87 27.90 7.14 -8.75
CA ILE A 87 28.40 7.16 -7.37
C ILE A 87 29.85 6.65 -7.30
N ASP A 88 30.15 5.52 -7.95
CA ASP A 88 31.50 4.93 -7.96
C ASP A 88 32.49 5.85 -8.70
N SER A 89 32.07 6.43 -9.84
CA SER A 89 32.93 7.34 -10.62
C SER A 89 33.31 8.61 -9.85
N ALA A 90 32.45 9.03 -8.92
CA ALA A 90 32.69 10.17 -8.04
C ALA A 90 33.79 9.89 -7.01
N ALA A 91 33.78 8.68 -6.45
CA ALA A 91 34.79 8.26 -5.48
C ALA A 91 36.20 8.23 -6.11
N GLU A 92 36.30 7.93 -7.41
CA GLU A 92 37.57 7.86 -8.13
C GLU A 92 38.10 9.23 -8.61
N ASN A 93 37.22 10.22 -8.86
CA ASN A 93 37.58 11.50 -9.49
C ASN A 93 37.27 12.71 -8.60
N ALA A 94 38.24 13.11 -7.77
CA ALA A 94 38.14 14.22 -6.82
C ALA A 94 37.91 15.62 -7.46
N ASP A 95 38.16 15.78 -8.76
CA ASP A 95 38.01 17.06 -9.48
C ASP A 95 36.62 17.24 -10.14
N SER A 96 35.72 16.25 -10.01
CA SER A 96 34.39 16.32 -10.60
C SER A 96 33.49 17.32 -9.86
N ASN A 97 32.71 18.13 -10.61
CA ASN A 97 31.80 19.10 -10.00
C ASN A 97 30.67 18.36 -9.26
N PHE A 98 30.75 18.37 -7.93
CA PHE A 98 29.77 17.74 -7.03
C PHE A 98 28.33 18.08 -7.39
N THR A 99 28.04 19.32 -7.80
CA THR A 99 26.68 19.75 -8.14
C THR A 99 26.14 18.98 -9.34
N THR A 100 26.96 18.77 -10.37
CA THR A 100 26.55 18.04 -11.58
C THR A 100 26.39 16.55 -11.29
N LEU A 101 27.30 15.99 -10.49
CA LEU A 101 27.24 14.60 -10.07
C LEU A 101 25.96 14.33 -9.26
N PHE A 102 25.74 15.13 -8.23
CA PHE A 102 24.58 15.00 -7.35
C PHE A 102 23.28 15.16 -8.14
N ALA A 103 23.22 16.11 -9.09
CA ALA A 103 22.08 16.25 -9.98
C ALA A 103 21.82 14.97 -10.81
N SER A 104 22.86 14.34 -11.36
CA SER A 104 22.73 13.07 -12.07
C SER A 104 22.27 11.93 -11.17
N VAL A 105 22.83 11.80 -9.95
CA VAL A 105 22.39 10.81 -8.96
C VAL A 105 20.89 10.97 -8.67
N MET A 106 20.45 12.20 -8.40
CA MET A 106 19.05 12.50 -8.12
C MET A 106 18.14 12.24 -9.33
N GLU A 107 18.60 12.50 -10.55
CA GLU A 107 17.86 12.20 -11.77
C GLU A 107 17.63 10.69 -11.94
N TYR A 108 18.69 9.88 -11.83
CA TYR A 108 18.58 8.42 -11.92
C TYR A 108 17.70 7.84 -10.81
N ALA A 109 17.85 8.33 -9.57
CA ALA A 109 17.00 7.94 -8.45
C ALA A 109 15.51 8.31 -8.70
N CYS A 110 15.24 9.52 -9.21
CA CYS A 110 13.89 9.96 -9.51
C CYS A 110 13.24 9.19 -10.67
N ASN A 111 14.03 8.73 -11.65
CA ASN A 111 13.55 7.92 -12.75
C ASN A 111 13.27 6.48 -12.33
N MET A 112 14.16 5.90 -11.50
CA MET A 112 13.94 4.59 -10.89
C MET A 112 12.65 4.57 -10.06
N LEU A 113 12.48 5.54 -9.16
CA LEU A 113 11.32 5.64 -8.28
C LEU A 113 10.01 5.93 -9.02
N ASP A 114 10.06 6.52 -10.21
CA ASP A 114 8.83 6.80 -10.96
C ASP A 114 8.16 5.55 -11.52
N GLU A 115 8.87 4.43 -11.61
CA GLU A 115 8.24 3.15 -11.95
C GLU A 115 7.18 2.74 -10.90
N LEU A 116 7.31 3.20 -9.64
CA LEU A 116 6.29 3.02 -8.59
C LEU A 116 5.05 3.89 -8.81
N SER A 117 5.08 4.87 -9.72
CA SER A 117 3.91 5.67 -10.10
C SER A 117 2.90 4.88 -10.93
N THR A 118 3.25 3.69 -11.44
CA THR A 118 2.36 2.84 -12.25
C THR A 118 1.05 2.51 -11.54
N SER A 119 -0.04 2.46 -12.30
CA SER A 119 -1.36 2.01 -11.84
C SER A 119 -1.85 0.76 -12.60
N SER A 120 -0.99 0.19 -13.45
CA SER A 120 -1.33 -0.91 -14.35
C SER A 120 -1.09 -2.29 -13.75
N LEU A 121 -0.29 -2.35 -12.67
CA LEU A 121 0.07 -3.60 -12.01
C LEU A 121 -0.96 -3.97 -10.93
N THR A 122 -1.29 -5.26 -10.84
CA THR A 122 -2.03 -5.78 -9.68
C THR A 122 -1.12 -5.81 -8.45
N PRO A 123 -1.69 -5.88 -7.22
CA PRO A 123 -0.92 -5.84 -5.98
C PRO A 123 0.26 -6.80 -5.90
N LYS A 124 0.09 -8.03 -6.38
CA LYS A 124 1.17 -9.03 -6.40
C LYS A 124 2.38 -8.57 -7.23
N TYR A 125 2.15 -8.14 -8.47
CA TYR A 125 3.23 -7.69 -9.36
C TYR A 125 3.79 -6.33 -8.93
N TYR A 126 2.95 -5.47 -8.35
CA TYR A 126 3.41 -4.21 -7.75
C TYR A 126 4.31 -4.47 -6.54
N TYR A 127 4.00 -5.48 -5.71
CA TYR A 127 4.86 -5.90 -4.59
C TYR A 127 6.23 -6.35 -5.09
N GLU A 128 6.30 -7.17 -6.15
CA GLU A 128 7.57 -7.62 -6.73
C GLU A 128 8.40 -6.43 -7.26
N LEU A 129 7.78 -5.48 -7.96
CA LEU A 129 8.44 -4.23 -8.36
C LEU A 129 8.91 -3.40 -7.15
N TYR A 130 8.05 -3.24 -6.15
CA TYR A 130 8.34 -2.51 -4.92
C TYR A 130 9.57 -3.07 -4.21
N MET A 131 9.66 -4.38 -4.05
CA MET A 131 10.81 -5.02 -3.42
C MET A 131 12.10 -4.71 -4.18
N LYS A 132 12.08 -4.77 -5.52
CA LYS A 132 13.25 -4.40 -6.33
C LYS A 132 13.66 -2.94 -6.16
N VAL A 133 12.70 -2.03 -6.09
CA VAL A 133 13.03 -0.61 -5.88
C VAL A 133 13.57 -0.36 -4.47
N VAL A 134 12.97 -0.98 -3.44
CA VAL A 134 13.44 -0.82 -2.05
C VAL A 134 14.84 -1.42 -1.83
N ASP A 135 15.16 -2.53 -2.50
CA ASP A 135 16.52 -3.09 -2.47
C ASP A 135 17.55 -2.08 -3.02
N GLU A 136 17.23 -1.39 -4.13
CA GLU A 136 18.12 -0.38 -4.73
C GLU A 136 18.16 0.94 -3.94
N MET A 137 17.09 1.26 -3.19
CA MET A 137 17.05 2.43 -2.30
C MET A 137 18.09 2.35 -1.17
N GLN A 138 18.46 1.14 -0.73
CA GLN A 138 19.51 0.97 0.30
C GLN A 138 20.84 1.57 -0.17
N THR A 139 21.21 1.36 -1.45
CA THR A 139 22.42 1.97 -2.01
C THR A 139 22.37 3.50 -2.00
N LEU A 140 21.19 4.08 -2.21
CA LEU A 140 21.01 5.53 -2.16
C LEU A 140 21.07 6.07 -0.72
N GLU A 141 20.52 5.33 0.24
CA GLU A 141 20.61 5.64 1.67
C GLU A 141 22.07 5.63 2.14
N ASP A 142 22.84 4.59 1.79
CA ASP A 142 24.26 4.50 2.09
C ASP A 142 25.05 5.69 1.52
N TYR A 143 24.73 6.10 0.29
CA TYR A 143 25.33 7.29 -0.33
C TYR A 143 24.97 8.59 0.41
N PHE A 144 23.72 8.75 0.85
CA PHE A 144 23.34 9.94 1.62
C PHE A 144 24.06 9.99 2.97
N ILE A 145 24.23 8.85 3.64
CA ILE A 145 24.99 8.75 4.88
C ILE A 145 26.47 9.10 4.63
N SER A 146 27.09 8.57 3.58
CA SER A 146 28.50 8.87 3.28
C SER A 146 28.74 10.35 3.00
N LEU A 147 27.81 11.04 2.29
CA LEU A 147 27.91 12.49 2.06
C LEU A 147 27.91 13.31 3.35
N PHE A 148 27.21 12.84 4.37
CA PHE A 148 27.19 13.49 5.69
C PHE A 148 28.44 13.16 6.50
N GLU A 149 28.88 11.91 6.51
CA GLU A 149 30.11 11.49 7.20
C GLU A 149 31.35 12.20 6.65
N ASP A 150 31.41 12.40 5.33
CA ASP A 150 32.48 13.16 4.66
C ASP A 150 32.36 14.68 4.87
N GLY A 151 31.28 15.16 5.51
CA GLY A 151 31.04 16.58 5.78
C GLY A 151 30.74 17.41 4.53
N VAL A 152 30.36 16.78 3.42
CA VAL A 152 30.06 17.44 2.14
C VAL A 152 28.75 18.22 2.24
N MET A 153 27.77 17.67 2.95
CA MET A 153 26.43 18.23 3.07
C MET A 153 25.81 17.93 4.43
N SER A 154 25.07 18.88 5.01
CA SER A 154 24.24 18.59 6.18
C SER A 154 22.99 17.80 5.79
N MET A 155 22.54 16.91 6.68
CA MET A 155 21.33 16.12 6.46
C MET A 155 20.10 17.02 6.36
N ARG A 156 20.07 18.12 7.11
CA ARG A 156 18.98 19.11 7.02
C ARG A 156 18.88 19.77 5.65
N TYR A 157 20.01 20.11 5.03
CA TYR A 157 20.01 20.68 3.68
C TYR A 157 19.62 19.62 2.65
N LEU A 158 20.13 18.39 2.78
CA LEU A 158 19.72 17.29 1.92
C LEU A 158 18.21 17.03 1.98
N TYR A 159 17.61 17.12 3.17
CA TYR A 159 16.16 16.96 3.38
C TYR A 159 15.34 18.03 2.65
N GLU A 160 15.86 19.26 2.53
CA GLU A 160 15.26 20.31 1.72
C GLU A 160 15.45 20.02 0.22
N VAL A 161 16.66 19.63 -0.18
CA VAL A 161 17.02 19.41 -1.59
C VAL A 161 16.15 18.33 -2.25
N VAL A 162 15.92 17.21 -1.55
CA VAL A 162 15.09 16.12 -2.11
C VAL A 162 13.62 16.51 -2.31
N GLN A 163 13.13 17.55 -1.63
CA GLN A 163 11.76 18.04 -1.80
C GLN A 163 11.52 18.77 -3.14
N TYR A 164 12.60 19.22 -3.80
CA TYR A 164 12.51 19.80 -5.15
C TYR A 164 12.28 18.74 -6.24
N ALA A 165 12.27 17.44 -5.91
CA ALA A 165 11.89 16.39 -6.84
C ALA A 165 10.47 16.64 -7.39
N PRO A 166 10.28 16.65 -8.74
CA PRO A 166 9.07 17.17 -9.35
C PRO A 166 7.84 16.26 -9.16
N ARG A 167 8.07 14.94 -9.10
CA ARG A 167 7.02 13.92 -9.00
C ARG A 167 6.81 13.51 -7.55
N ALA A 168 5.56 13.45 -7.12
CA ALA A 168 5.21 13.22 -5.72
C ALA A 168 5.70 11.87 -5.18
N VAL A 169 5.61 10.78 -5.97
CA VAL A 169 6.03 9.44 -5.52
C VAL A 169 7.55 9.41 -5.28
N PRO A 170 8.43 9.72 -6.26
CA PRO A 170 9.86 9.82 -6.03
C PRO A 170 10.24 10.73 -4.86
N ARG A 171 9.65 11.93 -4.82
CA ARG A 171 9.91 12.89 -3.75
C ARG A 171 9.69 12.32 -2.37
N LEU A 172 8.57 11.63 -2.15
CA LEU A 172 8.23 11.12 -0.82
C LEU A 172 9.12 9.95 -0.40
N TYR A 173 9.49 9.05 -1.32
CA TYR A 173 10.45 7.98 -1.02
C TYR A 173 11.82 8.57 -0.64
N LEU A 174 12.31 9.55 -1.40
CA LEU A 174 13.56 10.24 -1.10
C LEU A 174 13.49 11.01 0.23
N GLN A 175 12.39 11.72 0.49
CA GLN A 175 12.19 12.47 1.73
C GLN A 175 12.12 11.54 2.94
N ILE A 176 11.52 10.34 2.82
CA ILE A 176 11.53 9.33 3.89
C ILE A 176 12.95 8.78 4.11
N ALA A 177 13.67 8.44 3.05
CA ALA A 177 15.05 7.94 3.13
C ALA A 177 15.98 8.95 3.83
N VAL A 178 15.95 10.21 3.40
CA VAL A 178 16.75 11.29 4.02
C VAL A 178 16.23 11.62 5.42
N GLY A 179 14.91 11.57 5.66
CA GLY A 179 14.33 11.77 7.00
C GLY A 179 14.82 10.73 8.00
N SER A 180 14.93 9.47 7.58
CA SER A 180 15.54 8.39 8.36
C SER A 180 16.98 8.74 8.77
N ALA A 181 17.80 9.17 7.80
CA ALA A 181 19.18 9.58 8.06
C ALA A 181 19.29 10.88 8.90
N LEU A 182 18.32 11.80 8.78
CA LEU A 182 18.25 13.03 9.56
C LEU A 182 18.01 12.76 11.05
N VAL A 183 17.17 11.77 11.37
CA VAL A 183 16.96 11.34 12.77
C VAL A 183 18.22 10.64 13.30
N GLN A 184 18.84 9.78 12.49
CA GLN A 184 20.04 9.04 12.89
C GLN A 184 21.26 9.95 13.12
N SER A 185 21.42 10.99 12.30
CA SER A 185 22.49 11.99 12.44
C SER A 185 22.30 12.95 13.61
N LYS A 186 21.16 12.89 14.32
CA LYS A 186 20.79 13.79 15.42
C LYS A 186 20.71 15.29 15.03
N GLU A 187 20.65 15.59 13.73
CA GLU A 187 20.41 16.96 13.21
C GLU A 187 18.92 17.37 13.27
N GLY A 188 18.01 16.40 13.43
CA GLY A 188 16.58 16.62 13.62
C GLY A 188 15.99 15.71 14.70
N THR A 189 14.93 16.16 15.36
CA THR A 189 14.23 15.33 16.35
C THR A 189 13.32 14.33 15.66
N ALA A 190 13.23 13.11 16.19
CA ALA A 190 12.33 12.07 15.66
C ALA A 190 10.89 12.57 15.54
N LYS A 191 10.41 13.31 16.55
CA LYS A 191 9.08 13.93 16.55
C LYS A 191 8.86 14.82 15.33
N GLU A 192 9.73 15.81 15.11
CA GLU A 192 9.55 16.78 14.01
C GLU A 192 9.57 16.07 12.65
N VAL A 193 10.52 15.17 12.44
CA VAL A 193 10.70 14.47 11.16
C VAL A 193 9.53 13.54 10.88
N TRP A 194 9.14 12.70 11.84
CA TRP A 194 8.05 11.74 11.63
C TRP A 194 6.67 12.40 11.54
N GLN A 195 6.43 13.49 12.28
CA GLN A 195 5.20 14.28 12.15
C GLN A 195 5.09 15.01 10.80
N ASP A 196 6.20 15.53 10.28
CA ASP A 196 6.20 16.12 8.94
C ASP A 196 5.96 15.04 7.87
N LEU A 197 6.69 13.93 7.93
CA LEU A 197 6.59 12.84 6.95
C LEU A 197 5.20 12.19 6.95
N ILE A 198 4.59 11.92 8.12
CA ILE A 198 3.24 11.36 8.18
C ILE A 198 2.19 12.32 7.60
N GLY A 199 2.43 13.63 7.73
CA GLY A 199 1.67 14.68 7.07
C GLY A 199 1.87 14.67 5.55
N ALA A 200 3.11 14.61 5.09
CA ALA A 200 3.48 14.66 3.67
C ALA A 200 2.91 13.47 2.88
N VAL A 201 2.99 12.24 3.43
CA VAL A 201 2.48 11.03 2.75
C VAL A 201 0.95 11.01 2.59
N LYS A 202 0.20 11.89 3.29
CA LYS A 202 -1.25 12.04 3.10
C LYS A 202 -1.61 12.49 1.68
N CYS A 203 -0.71 13.09 0.91
CA CYS A 203 -1.05 13.50 -0.46
C CYS A 203 -1.27 12.31 -1.43
N VAL A 204 -0.75 11.12 -1.11
CA VAL A 204 -0.89 9.93 -1.97
C VAL A 204 -2.17 9.16 -1.61
N GLN A 205 -3.25 9.51 -2.30
CA GLN A 205 -4.57 8.92 -2.08
C GLN A 205 -4.88 7.68 -2.94
N CYS A 206 -3.95 7.29 -3.83
CA CYS A 206 -4.06 6.05 -4.59
C CYS A 206 -3.85 4.85 -3.64
N PRO A 207 -4.81 3.91 -3.50
CA PRO A 207 -4.76 2.88 -2.47
C PRO A 207 -3.49 2.03 -2.44
N ILE A 208 -3.09 1.47 -3.59
CA ILE A 208 -1.93 0.58 -3.67
C ILE A 208 -0.65 1.38 -3.38
N ARG A 209 -0.41 2.47 -4.13
CA ARG A 209 0.78 3.32 -3.95
C ARG A 209 0.91 3.87 -2.53
N GLY A 210 -0.21 4.32 -1.95
CA GLY A 210 -0.24 4.85 -0.59
C GLY A 210 0.02 3.78 0.48
N LEU A 211 -0.48 2.55 0.31
CA LEU A 211 -0.17 1.44 1.21
C LEU A 211 1.31 1.07 1.19
N PHE A 212 1.93 1.01 0.01
CA PHE A 212 3.35 0.71 -0.11
C PHE A 212 4.24 1.84 0.42
N LEU A 213 3.91 3.10 0.10
CA LEU A 213 4.64 4.26 0.63
C LEU A 213 4.58 4.32 2.16
N ARG A 214 3.42 4.05 2.76
CA ARG A 214 3.24 4.01 4.22
C ARG A 214 3.90 2.81 4.88
N THR A 215 3.99 1.68 4.17
CA THR A 215 4.80 0.53 4.59
C THR A 215 6.28 0.91 4.63
N TYR A 216 6.79 1.58 3.59
CA TYR A 216 8.16 2.06 3.55
C TYR A 216 8.44 3.07 4.68
N LEU A 217 7.54 4.02 4.92
CA LEU A 217 7.62 4.94 6.08
C LEU A 217 7.77 4.18 7.40
N SER A 218 6.91 3.17 7.64
CA SER A 218 6.96 2.35 8.86
C SER A 218 8.22 1.48 8.96
N GLN A 219 8.79 1.07 7.81
CA GLN A 219 10.05 0.34 7.77
C GLN A 219 11.22 1.24 8.16
N MET A 220 11.28 2.44 7.59
CA MET A 220 12.37 3.41 7.83
C MET A 220 12.37 3.98 9.25
N SER A 221 11.19 4.09 9.87
CA SER A 221 11.06 4.59 11.25
C SER A 221 11.29 3.52 12.31
N LYS A 222 11.29 2.21 11.98
CA LYS A 222 11.17 1.10 12.96
C LYS A 222 12.14 1.22 14.14
N ASP A 223 13.40 1.45 13.85
CA ASP A 223 14.54 1.55 14.77
C ASP A 223 14.80 2.99 15.26
N LYS A 224 13.95 3.94 14.85
CA LYS A 224 14.13 5.38 15.02
C LYS A 224 12.90 6.04 15.64
N LEU A 225 12.09 5.25 16.34
CA LEU A 225 10.96 5.72 17.14
C LEU A 225 11.41 5.92 18.60
N PRO A 226 10.87 6.94 19.29
CA PRO A 226 11.11 7.11 20.72
C PRO A 226 10.71 5.85 21.52
N GLY A 227 11.55 5.46 22.48
CA GLY A 227 11.35 4.27 23.32
C GLY A 227 11.79 2.94 22.70
N VAL A 228 12.42 2.97 21.51
CA VAL A 228 13.09 1.79 20.91
C VAL A 228 14.59 1.82 21.16
N ASP A 229 15.18 3.01 21.16
CA ASP A 229 16.59 3.26 21.48
C ASP A 229 16.66 4.50 22.38
N ASP A 230 17.44 4.41 23.46
CA ASP A 230 17.65 5.50 24.43
C ASP A 230 18.22 6.76 23.78
N ASP A 231 18.88 6.59 22.63
CA ASP A 231 19.49 7.67 21.85
C ASP A 231 18.47 8.50 21.04
N VAL A 232 17.23 8.03 20.91
CA VAL A 232 16.18 8.70 20.13
C VAL A 232 15.33 9.58 21.04
N SER A 233 15.51 10.90 20.94
CA SER A 233 14.72 11.87 21.70
C SER A 233 13.23 11.81 21.34
N GLY A 234 12.36 11.76 22.35
CA GLY A 234 10.91 11.87 22.21
C GLY A 234 10.19 11.15 23.34
N THR A 235 8.87 11.02 23.23
CA THR A 235 8.06 10.22 24.18
C THR A 235 7.47 8.99 23.51
N ILE A 236 7.22 7.93 24.29
CA ILE A 236 6.48 6.76 23.82
C ILE A 236 5.10 7.11 23.24
N GLU A 237 4.48 8.18 23.75
CA GLU A 237 3.23 8.73 23.21
C GLU A 237 3.35 9.22 21.78
N GLU A 238 4.46 9.87 21.44
CA GLU A 238 4.74 10.29 20.07
C GLU A 238 4.91 9.07 19.15
N ALA A 239 5.57 8.02 19.63
CA ALA A 239 5.79 6.78 18.87
C ALA A 239 4.49 6.03 18.57
N TYR A 240 3.67 5.73 19.60
CA TYR A 240 2.42 5.02 19.35
C TYR A 240 1.40 5.88 18.59
N SER A 241 1.38 7.21 18.81
CA SER A 241 0.49 8.11 18.07
C SER A 241 0.80 8.13 16.59
N PHE A 242 2.09 8.17 16.22
CA PHE A 242 2.54 8.05 14.84
C PHE A 242 2.09 6.73 14.20
N LEU A 243 2.29 5.60 14.88
CA LEU A 243 1.89 4.28 14.38
C LEU A 243 0.37 4.14 14.25
N LEU A 244 -0.40 4.69 15.19
CA LEU A 244 -1.86 4.70 15.15
C LEU A 244 -2.38 5.55 14.00
N GLU A 245 -1.81 6.74 13.76
CA GLU A 245 -2.18 7.59 12.62
C GLU A 245 -1.88 6.89 11.29
N ASN A 246 -0.73 6.20 11.19
CA ASN A 246 -0.40 5.43 10.00
C ASN A 246 -1.36 4.26 9.80
N PHE A 247 -1.69 3.53 10.86
CA PHE A 247 -2.67 2.44 10.87
C PHE A 247 -4.06 2.90 10.40
N VAL A 248 -4.53 4.04 10.90
CA VAL A 248 -5.82 4.65 10.52
C VAL A 248 -5.85 4.92 9.02
N GLU A 249 -4.82 5.59 8.49
CA GLU A 249 -4.77 5.95 7.07
C GLU A 249 -4.59 4.72 6.16
N MET A 250 -3.76 3.75 6.55
CA MET A 250 -3.61 2.49 5.82
C MET A 250 -4.92 1.69 5.80
N THR A 251 -5.66 1.66 6.90
CA THR A 251 -6.99 1.02 6.96
C THR A 251 -7.96 1.69 6.01
N LYS A 252 -7.98 3.04 5.96
CA LYS A 252 -8.82 3.80 5.00
C LYS A 252 -8.46 3.49 3.55
N LEU A 253 -7.17 3.50 3.20
CA LEU A 253 -6.69 3.16 1.85
C LEU A 253 -7.07 1.72 1.47
N TRP A 254 -6.88 0.77 2.39
CA TRP A 254 -7.19 -0.63 2.16
C TRP A 254 -8.69 -0.88 1.95
N VAL A 255 -9.57 -0.24 2.72
CA VAL A 255 -11.03 -0.29 2.50
C VAL A 255 -11.42 0.44 1.23
N ARG A 256 -10.70 1.51 0.84
CA ARG A 256 -10.94 2.22 -0.42
C ARG A 256 -10.73 1.32 -1.64
N ILE A 257 -9.83 0.32 -1.58
CA ILE A 257 -9.65 -0.66 -2.67
C ILE A 257 -10.99 -1.31 -3.03
N GLN A 258 -11.84 -1.64 -2.04
CA GLN A 258 -13.14 -2.27 -2.28
C GLN A 258 -14.03 -1.47 -3.25
N HIS A 259 -13.94 -0.14 -3.14
CA HIS A 259 -14.75 0.84 -3.86
C HIS A 259 -14.02 1.46 -5.06
N SER A 260 -12.74 1.14 -5.24
CA SER A 260 -11.92 1.66 -6.32
C SER A 260 -12.30 0.96 -7.63
N GLY A 261 -12.85 1.74 -8.56
CA GLY A 261 -13.30 1.26 -9.87
C GLY A 261 -14.76 0.82 -9.90
N GLY A 262 -15.44 1.18 -10.99
CA GLY A 262 -16.72 0.58 -11.37
C GLY A 262 -16.56 -0.92 -11.62
N GLY A 263 -17.67 -1.65 -11.72
CA GLY A 263 -17.61 -3.07 -12.08
C GLY A 263 -18.67 -3.94 -11.45
N GLY A 264 -19.03 -5.00 -12.18
CA GLY A 264 -19.95 -6.03 -11.73
C GLY A 264 -19.37 -6.91 -10.61
N LYS A 265 -20.12 -7.96 -10.26
CA LYS A 265 -19.79 -8.88 -9.15
C LYS A 265 -18.40 -9.51 -9.25
N GLU A 266 -17.92 -9.79 -10.46
CA GLU A 266 -16.62 -10.42 -10.69
C GLU A 266 -15.45 -9.51 -10.31
N GLN A 267 -15.50 -8.23 -10.69
CA GLN A 267 -14.46 -7.27 -10.37
C GLN A 267 -14.41 -7.00 -8.86
N ARG A 268 -15.57 -7.01 -8.17
CA ARG A 268 -15.62 -6.95 -6.70
C ARG A 268 -14.92 -8.14 -6.06
N LYS A 269 -15.15 -9.36 -6.56
CA LYS A 269 -14.44 -10.57 -6.08
C LYS A 269 -12.93 -10.49 -6.31
N ARG A 270 -12.50 -9.95 -7.46
CA ARG A 270 -11.08 -9.75 -7.76
C ARG A 270 -10.44 -8.79 -6.76
N ARG A 271 -11.08 -7.64 -6.51
CA ARG A 271 -10.61 -6.68 -5.50
C ARG A 271 -10.59 -7.25 -4.09
N GLU A 272 -11.53 -8.11 -3.74
CA GLU A 272 -11.53 -8.78 -2.44
C GLU A 272 -10.32 -9.71 -2.28
N LYS A 273 -9.94 -10.47 -3.32
CA LYS A 273 -8.70 -11.27 -3.32
C LYS A 273 -7.45 -10.40 -3.20
N GLU A 274 -7.37 -9.35 -4.02
CA GLU A 274 -6.29 -8.36 -3.98
C GLU A 274 -6.16 -7.70 -2.59
N ARG A 275 -7.28 -7.42 -1.92
CA ARG A 275 -7.30 -6.90 -0.53
C ARG A 275 -6.81 -7.92 0.48
N ILE A 276 -7.13 -9.21 0.31
CA ILE A 276 -6.61 -10.28 1.19
C ILE A 276 -5.09 -10.35 1.12
N GLU A 277 -4.51 -10.21 -0.08
CA GLU A 277 -3.05 -10.20 -0.26
C GLU A 277 -2.39 -9.00 0.45
N LEU A 278 -3.03 -7.82 0.39
CA LEU A 278 -2.50 -6.59 0.98
C LEU A 278 -2.76 -6.42 2.48
N ARG A 279 -3.55 -7.30 3.12
CA ARG A 279 -3.96 -7.15 4.52
C ARG A 279 -2.77 -7.06 5.49
N ILE A 280 -1.70 -7.79 5.19
CA ILE A 280 -0.47 -7.85 6.01
C ILE A 280 0.18 -6.47 6.14
N LEU A 281 0.11 -5.63 5.10
CA LEU A 281 0.67 -4.27 5.16
C LEU A 281 -0.02 -3.44 6.26
N VAL A 282 -1.33 -3.58 6.42
CA VAL A 282 -2.09 -2.89 7.47
C VAL A 282 -1.78 -3.48 8.83
N GLY A 283 -1.81 -4.81 8.96
CA GLY A 283 -1.57 -5.53 10.21
C GLY A 283 -0.15 -5.31 10.78
N THR A 284 0.83 -5.03 9.92
CA THR A 284 2.21 -4.72 10.35
C THR A 284 2.27 -3.53 11.30
N ASN A 285 1.38 -2.53 11.19
CA ASN A 285 1.34 -1.42 12.16
C ASN A 285 1.00 -1.90 13.58
N LEU A 286 0.08 -2.87 13.71
CA LEU A 286 -0.26 -3.45 15.01
C LEU A 286 0.91 -4.26 15.59
N VAL A 287 1.64 -4.97 14.71
CA VAL A 287 2.87 -5.67 15.10
C VAL A 287 3.95 -4.70 15.58
N ARG A 288 4.07 -3.52 14.94
CA ARG A 288 4.98 -2.48 15.42
C ARG A 288 4.55 -1.92 16.77
N LEU A 289 3.25 -1.69 16.97
CA LEU A 289 2.73 -1.26 18.26
C LEU A 289 3.06 -2.28 19.37
N SER A 290 2.90 -3.58 19.14
CA SER A 290 3.24 -4.59 20.16
C SER A 290 4.73 -4.76 20.41
N GLN A 291 5.61 -4.20 19.56
CA GLN A 291 7.07 -4.27 19.69
C GLN A 291 7.66 -3.11 20.50
N LEU A 292 6.85 -2.12 20.87
CA LEU A 292 7.31 -1.00 21.69
C LEU A 292 7.38 -1.44 23.16
N GLU A 293 8.58 -1.43 23.74
CA GLU A 293 8.86 -1.99 25.08
C GLU A 293 8.22 -1.20 26.22
N GLU A 294 8.09 0.12 26.06
CA GLU A 294 7.54 1.02 27.09
C GLU A 294 5.99 1.07 27.12
N ILE A 295 5.30 0.24 26.35
CA ILE A 295 3.83 0.18 26.41
C ILE A 295 3.41 -0.70 27.59
N ASP A 296 2.84 -0.06 28.61
CA ASP A 296 2.18 -0.76 29.70
C ASP A 296 0.70 -1.08 29.39
N VAL A 297 0.09 -1.86 30.27
CA VAL A 297 -1.33 -2.22 30.20
C VAL A 297 -2.24 -0.97 30.24
N SER A 298 -1.81 0.08 30.95
CA SER A 298 -2.60 1.32 31.09
C SER A 298 -2.71 2.03 29.75
N ILE A 299 -1.56 2.31 29.11
CA ILE A 299 -1.47 2.92 27.78
C ILE A 299 -2.24 2.08 26.75
N TYR A 300 -2.06 0.76 26.80
CA TYR A 300 -2.79 -0.13 25.90
C TYR A 300 -4.31 -0.02 26.08
N SER A 301 -4.80 -0.10 27.32
CA SER A 301 -6.23 -0.13 27.63
C SER A 301 -6.93 1.22 27.45
N GLU A 302 -6.24 2.33 27.72
CA GLU A 302 -6.81 3.69 27.70
C GLU A 302 -6.64 4.39 26.35
N SER A 303 -5.57 4.08 25.60
CA SER A 303 -5.22 4.82 24.38
C SER A 303 -5.19 3.95 23.12
N ILE A 304 -4.40 2.87 23.12
CA ILE A 304 -4.13 2.10 21.89
C ILE A 304 -5.35 1.26 21.49
N LEU A 305 -5.83 0.39 22.37
CA LEU A 305 -6.93 -0.50 22.05
C LEU A 305 -8.22 0.26 21.69
N PRO A 306 -8.64 1.31 22.44
CA PRO A 306 -9.81 2.10 22.05
C PRO A 306 -9.68 2.68 20.65
N THR A 307 -8.52 3.25 20.30
CA THR A 307 -8.27 3.83 18.97
C THR A 307 -8.34 2.75 17.88
N VAL A 308 -7.73 1.59 18.10
CA VAL A 308 -7.76 0.48 17.14
C VAL A 308 -9.19 -0.03 16.94
N LEU A 309 -9.93 -0.29 18.02
CA LEU A 309 -11.31 -0.78 17.95
C LEU A 309 -12.26 0.26 17.34
N GLU A 310 -12.05 1.54 17.61
CA GLU A 310 -12.78 2.61 16.94
C GLU A 310 -12.58 2.53 15.42
N GLN A 311 -11.34 2.39 14.94
CA GLN A 311 -11.08 2.25 13.50
C GLN A 311 -11.69 0.97 12.91
N VAL A 312 -11.68 -0.15 13.65
CA VAL A 312 -12.36 -1.39 13.25
C VAL A 312 -13.85 -1.14 13.03
N LEU A 313 -14.51 -0.42 13.94
CA LEU A 313 -15.94 -0.12 13.81
C LEU A 313 -16.22 0.90 12.70
N LEU A 314 -15.42 1.97 12.61
CA LEU A 314 -15.59 3.04 11.63
C LEU A 314 -15.41 2.55 10.18
N CYS A 315 -14.58 1.54 9.95
CA CYS A 315 -14.29 1.08 8.60
C CYS A 315 -15.49 0.42 7.89
N LYS A 316 -16.49 -0.09 8.65
CA LYS A 316 -17.75 -0.68 8.16
C LYS A 316 -17.58 -1.74 7.06
N ASP A 317 -16.44 -2.40 7.03
CA ASP A 317 -16.06 -3.39 6.02
C ASP A 317 -15.85 -4.76 6.66
N THR A 318 -16.56 -5.77 6.15
CA THR A 318 -16.59 -7.12 6.75
C THR A 318 -15.22 -7.78 6.77
N LEU A 319 -14.45 -7.62 5.68
CA LEU A 319 -13.13 -8.23 5.54
C LEU A 319 -12.12 -7.57 6.47
N ALA A 320 -12.12 -6.23 6.51
CA ALA A 320 -11.24 -5.47 7.40
C ALA A 320 -11.56 -5.73 8.87
N GLN A 321 -12.84 -5.73 9.24
CA GLN A 321 -13.26 -6.00 10.62
C GLN A 321 -12.83 -7.37 11.12
N GLY A 322 -13.07 -8.43 10.33
CA GLY A 322 -12.65 -9.78 10.72
C GLY A 322 -11.13 -9.87 10.88
N TYR A 323 -10.38 -9.40 9.88
CA TYR A 323 -8.92 -9.46 9.91
C TYR A 323 -8.29 -8.64 11.04
N LEU A 324 -8.76 -7.41 11.26
CA LEU A 324 -8.18 -6.53 12.28
C LEU A 324 -8.50 -7.01 13.70
N MET A 325 -9.69 -7.57 13.94
CA MET A 325 -10.00 -8.23 15.21
C MET A 325 -9.07 -9.42 15.45
N ASP A 326 -8.86 -10.27 14.44
CA ASP A 326 -7.91 -11.37 14.53
C ASP A 326 -6.50 -10.85 14.81
N CYS A 327 -6.05 -9.77 14.16
CA CYS A 327 -4.74 -9.18 14.45
C CYS A 327 -4.63 -8.69 15.89
N VAL A 328 -5.63 -7.98 16.42
CA VAL A 328 -5.61 -7.55 17.84
C VAL A 328 -5.43 -8.76 18.74
N ILE A 329 -6.20 -9.83 18.49
CA ILE A 329 -6.15 -11.06 19.30
C ILE A 329 -4.81 -11.74 19.21
N HIS A 330 -4.11 -11.76 18.07
CA HIS A 330 -2.86 -12.54 17.90
C HIS A 330 -1.59 -11.73 18.17
N VAL A 331 -1.63 -10.41 18.03
CA VAL A 331 -0.43 -9.56 18.06
C VAL A 331 -0.09 -9.06 19.47
N PHE A 332 -1.08 -8.63 20.25
CA PHE A 332 -0.85 -8.12 21.61
C PHE A 332 -0.75 -9.25 22.64
N PRO A 333 0.00 -9.07 23.74
CA PRO A 333 0.24 -10.11 24.75
C PRO A 333 -1.01 -10.47 25.58
N ASP A 334 -0.96 -11.60 26.30
CA ASP A 334 -2.11 -12.16 27.01
C ASP A 334 -2.55 -11.32 28.21
N GLU A 335 -1.59 -10.73 28.91
CA GLU A 335 -1.82 -9.85 30.06
C GLU A 335 -2.70 -8.66 29.69
N PHE A 336 -2.53 -8.16 28.47
CA PHE A 336 -3.31 -7.06 27.93
C PHE A 336 -4.75 -7.53 27.68
N HIS A 337 -4.91 -8.69 27.03
CA HIS A 337 -6.22 -9.26 26.74
C HIS A 337 -7.03 -9.55 27.99
N ILE A 338 -6.42 -10.09 29.05
CA ILE A 338 -7.10 -10.38 30.33
C ILE A 338 -7.72 -9.11 30.92
N LYS A 339 -7.01 -7.98 30.82
CA LYS A 339 -7.46 -6.69 31.35
C LYS A 339 -8.48 -6.00 30.46
N THR A 340 -8.44 -6.24 29.15
CA THR A 340 -9.30 -5.55 28.16
C THR A 340 -10.37 -6.44 27.53
N ILE A 341 -10.59 -7.65 28.04
CA ILE A 341 -11.52 -8.62 27.45
C ILE A 341 -12.96 -8.08 27.37
N SER A 342 -13.40 -7.32 28.37
CA SER A 342 -14.71 -6.67 28.38
C SER A 342 -14.85 -5.73 27.19
N THR A 343 -13.86 -4.85 26.97
CA THR A 343 -13.82 -3.90 25.85
C THR A 343 -13.83 -4.61 24.48
N LEU A 344 -13.09 -5.72 24.35
CA LEU A 344 -13.10 -6.54 23.15
C LEU A 344 -14.48 -7.18 22.90
N LEU A 345 -15.06 -7.81 23.91
CA LEU A 345 -16.36 -8.47 23.82
C LEU A 345 -17.50 -7.47 23.55
N ASP A 346 -17.44 -6.26 24.13
CA ASP A 346 -18.40 -5.18 23.88
C ASP A 346 -18.33 -4.62 22.44
N THR A 347 -17.23 -4.89 21.74
CA THR A 347 -17.03 -4.48 20.35
C THR A 347 -17.63 -5.49 19.38
N ILE A 348 -17.65 -6.78 19.73
CA ILE A 348 -18.12 -7.87 18.85
C ILE A 348 -19.57 -7.65 18.34
N PRO A 349 -20.57 -7.31 19.17
CA PRO A 349 -21.94 -7.07 18.71
C PRO A 349 -22.07 -5.87 17.75
N LYS A 350 -21.09 -4.96 17.75
CA LYS A 350 -21.08 -3.75 16.93
C LYS A 350 -20.44 -3.99 15.55
N LEU A 351 -19.84 -5.17 15.34
CA LEU A 351 -19.29 -5.57 14.05
C LEU A 351 -20.41 -5.77 13.03
N LYS A 352 -20.05 -5.72 11.74
CA LYS A 352 -20.99 -5.95 10.66
C LYS A 352 -21.48 -7.40 10.68
N GLU A 353 -22.77 -7.60 10.43
CA GLU A 353 -23.46 -8.92 10.53
C GLU A 353 -22.77 -10.07 9.78
N LYS A 354 -22.05 -9.77 8.68
CA LYS A 354 -21.35 -10.78 7.87
C LYS A 354 -19.97 -11.16 8.40
N VAL A 355 -19.48 -10.52 9.45
CA VAL A 355 -18.20 -10.87 10.08
C VAL A 355 -18.36 -12.22 10.77
N ASN A 356 -17.38 -13.11 10.59
CA ASN A 356 -17.40 -14.40 11.25
C ASN A 356 -17.01 -14.26 12.74
N VAL A 357 -17.99 -13.87 13.56
CA VAL A 357 -17.83 -13.71 15.01
C VAL A 357 -17.42 -15.01 15.70
N HIS A 358 -17.86 -16.16 15.17
CA HIS A 358 -17.51 -17.47 15.73
C HIS A 358 -15.98 -17.67 15.74
N ASN A 359 -15.31 -17.38 14.62
CA ASN A 359 -13.86 -17.50 14.54
C ASN A 359 -13.13 -16.56 15.51
N ILE A 360 -13.60 -15.31 15.63
CA ILE A 360 -13.01 -14.31 16.54
C ILE A 360 -13.09 -14.80 18.00
N LEU A 361 -14.27 -15.29 18.43
CA LEU A 361 -14.46 -15.82 19.77
C LEU A 361 -13.61 -17.08 20.00
N GLN A 362 -13.53 -17.97 19.00
CA GLN A 362 -12.70 -19.16 19.08
C GLN A 362 -11.23 -18.80 19.25
N SER A 363 -10.72 -17.80 18.52
CA SER A 363 -9.33 -17.33 18.67
C SER A 363 -9.06 -16.78 20.07
N ILE A 364 -9.98 -15.99 20.66
CA ILE A 364 -9.82 -15.50 22.04
C ILE A 364 -9.79 -16.66 23.03
N MET A 365 -10.74 -17.61 22.92
CA MET A 365 -10.83 -18.73 23.84
C MET A 365 -9.60 -19.64 23.79
N ASN A 366 -9.14 -19.99 22.58
CA ASN A 366 -7.95 -20.81 22.40
C ASN A 366 -6.72 -20.14 23.03
N ARG A 367 -6.56 -18.84 22.79
CA ARG A 367 -5.43 -18.07 23.31
C ARG A 367 -5.41 -18.01 24.84
N LEU A 368 -6.57 -17.78 25.47
CA LEU A 368 -6.67 -17.77 26.94
C LEU A 368 -6.45 -19.16 27.56
N ALA A 369 -6.94 -20.22 26.90
CA ALA A 369 -6.69 -21.59 27.34
C ALA A 369 -5.20 -21.96 27.24
N GLU A 370 -4.50 -21.51 26.19
CA GLU A 370 -3.05 -21.69 26.07
C GLU A 370 -2.29 -20.94 27.18
N TYR A 371 -2.70 -19.72 27.51
CA TYR A 371 -2.12 -18.95 28.62
C TYR A 371 -2.28 -19.68 29.98
N GLU A 372 -3.48 -20.21 30.27
CA GLU A 372 -3.74 -20.97 31.50
C GLU A 372 -2.84 -22.22 31.57
N ASN A 373 -2.79 -23.03 30.51
CA ASN A 373 -1.94 -24.23 30.46
C ASN A 373 -0.44 -23.93 30.65
N ASN A 374 0.04 -22.81 30.10
CA ASN A 374 1.44 -22.39 30.25
C ASN A 374 1.75 -21.87 31.66
N SER A 375 0.76 -21.24 32.31
CA SER A 375 0.86 -20.78 33.70
C SER A 375 0.83 -21.93 34.72
N GLU A 376 0.18 -23.06 34.41
CA GLU A 376 0.20 -24.26 35.25
C GLU A 376 1.46 -25.12 35.05
N SER A 377 2.15 -24.95 33.92
CA SER A 377 3.36 -25.70 33.57
C SER A 377 4.67 -25.03 34.02
N SER A 378 4.59 -23.78 34.50
CA SER A 378 5.70 -22.96 35.00
C SER A 378 5.63 -22.84 36.53
#